data_AF-A0A5P2BCK0-F1
#
_entry.id   AF-A0A5P2BCK0-F1
#
_cell.length_a   1.000
_cell.length_b   1.000
_cell.length_c   1.000
_cell.angle_alpha   90.00
_cell.angle_beta   90.00
_cell.angle_gamma   90.00
#
_symmetry.space_group_name_H-M   'P 1'
#
loop_
_entity.id
_entity.type
_entity.pdbx_description
1 polymer ?
#
loop_
_entity_poly.entity_id
_entity_poly.type
_entity_poly.pdbx_seq_one_letter_code
_entity_poly.pdbx_strand_id
1 'polypeptide(L)'
;MVVSTEHAAVNGRKRAQRSHREVADVLRDRIRSGSLRPGQRMPTQAELADEFGVERGAVREALRILHREHLLSNVSKGSPATVADVAERASAGPGEARPQPTMVGLGPRIASAFDVPHVEIDALCLTSISLTMAIGEPLRRIHAGQRKPAKVDVRVLLPSRDIDLAFPAPVDGGDHQGDQVHRRWLDQRNAQGQVLRHNLLALRSSHGIDVSVQFRALPFTPPVKLYLINGTEALFAYYTLTKRDEEIGKESLEMYDAQGTQSMLFPFKEGDGLRDTTFVEQSHLWFNALWNTISQDLELAAG
;
A
#
# COMPACT_ATOMS: atom_id res chain seq x y z
N MET A 1 -22.50 81.83 24.72
CA MET A 1 -23.41 80.85 25.33
C MET A 1 -23.66 79.75 24.31
N VAL A 2 -23.08 78.57 24.57
CA VAL A 2 -23.42 77.23 24.03
C VAL A 2 -23.46 77.11 22.49
N VAL A 3 -22.35 76.75 21.82
CA VAL A 3 -21.90 75.36 21.51
C VAL A 3 -23.06 74.42 21.12
N SER A 4 -23.20 74.14 19.83
CA SER A 4 -23.90 72.95 19.34
C SER A 4 -22.95 72.17 18.44
N THR A 5 -22.75 70.92 18.82
CA THR A 5 -22.00 69.84 18.15
C THR A 5 -22.89 69.06 17.17
N GLU A 6 -22.24 68.14 16.42
CA GLU A 6 -22.77 67.13 15.47
C GLU A 6 -23.00 67.63 14.03
N HIS A 7 -22.66 66.91 12.96
CA HIS A 7 -21.99 65.63 12.73
C HIS A 7 -21.55 65.61 11.26
N ALA A 8 -20.36 65.11 10.92
CA ALA A 8 -20.14 64.48 9.62
C ALA A 8 -18.95 63.52 9.68
N ALA A 9 -19.27 62.25 9.44
CA ALA A 9 -18.38 61.10 9.48
C ALA A 9 -17.29 61.16 8.40
N VAL A 10 -16.12 60.58 8.70
CA VAL A 10 -15.27 59.99 7.67
C VAL A 10 -14.91 58.57 8.05
N ASN A 11 -15.43 57.68 7.22
CA ASN A 11 -15.41 56.23 7.28
C ASN A 11 -13.99 55.71 6.94
N GLY A 12 -13.17 55.44 7.96
CA GLY A 12 -11.88 54.78 7.77
C GLY A 12 -12.04 53.27 7.65
N ARG A 13 -12.26 52.78 6.41
CA ARG A 13 -12.27 51.33 6.11
C ARG A 13 -10.99 50.68 6.64
N LYS A 14 -11.10 49.91 7.72
CA LYS A 14 -10.06 48.97 8.19
C LYS A 14 -9.79 48.00 7.04
N ARG A 15 -8.63 48.10 6.38
CA ARG A 15 -8.18 47.09 5.40
C ARG A 15 -8.25 45.74 6.13
N ALA A 16 -9.11 44.84 5.65
CA ALA A 16 -9.14 43.46 6.13
C ALA A 16 -7.77 42.84 5.80
N GLN A 17 -6.87 42.79 6.80
CA GLN A 17 -5.60 42.13 6.66
C GLN A 17 -5.87 40.64 6.49
N ARG A 18 -5.42 40.07 5.36
CA ARG A 18 -5.57 38.64 5.11
C ARG A 18 -4.89 37.84 6.21
N SER A 19 -5.51 36.76 6.65
CA SER A 19 -4.92 35.84 7.62
C SER A 19 -3.82 35.00 6.97
N HIS A 20 -2.91 34.42 7.77
CA HIS A 20 -1.87 33.51 7.29
C HIS A 20 -2.45 32.27 6.57
N ARG A 21 -3.68 31.85 6.89
CA ARG A 21 -4.36 30.74 6.21
C ARG A 21 -4.80 31.14 4.81
N GLU A 22 -5.40 32.31 4.65
CA GLU A 22 -5.79 32.83 3.33
C GLU A 22 -4.58 33.06 2.42
N VAL A 23 -3.45 33.51 2.98
CA VAL A 23 -2.17 33.60 2.25
C VAL A 23 -1.70 32.20 1.81
N ALA A 24 -1.79 31.19 2.68
CA ALA A 24 -1.44 29.82 2.31
C ALA A 24 -2.36 29.26 1.21
N ASP A 25 -3.66 29.54 1.28
CA ASP A 25 -4.65 29.08 0.30
C ASP A 25 -4.38 29.65 -1.10
N VAL A 26 -4.14 30.97 -1.20
CA VAL A 26 -3.82 31.61 -2.48
C VAL A 26 -2.51 31.09 -3.06
N LEU A 27 -1.49 30.88 -2.23
CA LEU A 27 -0.21 30.31 -2.68
C LEU A 27 -0.36 28.85 -3.11
N ARG A 28 -1.20 28.07 -2.42
CA ARG A 28 -1.53 26.69 -2.81
C ARG A 28 -2.18 26.65 -4.19
N ASP A 29 -3.12 27.56 -4.45
CA ASP A 29 -3.79 27.64 -5.74
C ASP A 29 -2.82 28.05 -6.86
N ARG A 30 -1.88 28.96 -6.59
CA ARG A 30 -0.82 29.34 -7.56
C ARG A 30 0.12 28.19 -7.90
N ILE A 31 0.43 27.33 -6.93
CA ILE A 31 1.24 26.12 -7.15
C ILE A 31 0.43 25.12 -7.99
N ARG A 32 -0.85 24.90 -7.66
CA ARG A 32 -1.74 23.98 -8.39
C ARG A 32 -2.03 24.42 -9.82
N SER A 33 -2.20 25.72 -10.05
CA SER A 33 -2.44 26.29 -11.39
C SER A 33 -1.18 26.34 -12.25
N GLY A 34 0.00 26.04 -11.68
CA GLY A 34 1.30 26.16 -12.36
C GLY A 34 1.79 27.60 -12.53
N SER A 35 1.13 28.58 -11.91
CA SER A 35 1.61 29.97 -11.85
C SER A 35 2.90 30.09 -11.03
N LEU A 36 3.05 29.25 -10.02
CA LEU A 36 4.32 28.97 -9.33
C LEU A 36 4.78 27.57 -9.75
N ARG A 37 5.86 27.49 -10.52
CA ARG A 37 6.33 26.23 -11.11
C ARG A 37 7.14 25.40 -10.12
N PRO A 38 7.09 24.06 -10.20
CA PRO A 38 8.06 23.18 -9.53
C PRO A 38 9.51 23.68 -9.69
N GLY A 39 10.30 23.67 -8.61
CA GLY A 39 11.68 24.16 -8.61
C GLY A 39 11.85 25.68 -8.62
N GLN A 40 10.75 26.45 -8.78
CA GLN A 40 10.80 27.90 -8.74
C GLN A 40 11.02 28.39 -7.30
N ARG A 41 11.95 29.35 -7.13
CA ARG A 41 12.13 30.03 -5.84
C ARG A 41 10.91 30.88 -5.54
N MET A 42 10.39 30.75 -4.33
CA MET A 42 9.32 31.60 -3.83
C MET A 42 9.82 33.05 -3.75
N PRO A 43 8.94 34.03 -3.99
CA PRO A 43 9.22 35.41 -3.65
C PRO A 43 9.60 35.52 -2.16
N THR A 44 10.42 36.51 -1.83
CA THR A 44 10.88 36.74 -0.46
C THR A 44 9.70 37.06 0.46
N GLN A 45 9.88 36.83 1.77
CA GLN A 45 8.84 37.16 2.75
C GLN A 45 8.46 38.64 2.74
N ALA A 46 9.38 39.53 2.33
CA ALA A 46 9.11 40.95 2.18
C ALA A 46 8.20 41.22 0.97
N GLU A 47 8.53 40.65 -0.19
CA GLU A 47 7.72 40.79 -1.40
C GLU A 47 6.31 40.21 -1.21
N LEU A 48 6.19 39.04 -0.57
CA LEU A 48 4.89 38.45 -0.25
C LEU A 48 4.12 39.29 0.79
N ALA A 49 4.80 39.85 1.78
CA ALA A 49 4.14 40.71 2.77
C ALA A 49 3.54 41.97 2.11
N ASP A 50 4.29 42.57 1.19
CA ASP A 50 3.86 43.75 0.42
C ASP A 50 2.73 43.39 -0.55
N GLU A 51 2.83 42.24 -1.24
CA GLU A 51 1.81 41.74 -2.17
C GLU A 51 0.47 41.47 -1.46
N PHE A 52 0.51 40.77 -0.33
CA PHE A 52 -0.68 40.35 0.39
C PHE A 52 -1.19 41.42 1.37
N GLY A 53 -0.41 42.48 1.61
CA GLY A 53 -0.74 43.54 2.57
C GLY A 53 -0.78 43.06 4.02
N VAL A 54 0.10 42.11 4.38
CA VAL A 54 0.14 41.44 5.69
C VAL A 54 1.51 41.59 6.35
N GLU A 55 1.59 41.33 7.65
CA GLU A 55 2.89 41.30 8.34
C GLU A 55 3.74 40.09 7.90
N ARG A 56 5.07 40.26 7.89
CA ARG A 56 6.04 39.20 7.56
C ARG A 56 5.86 37.93 8.41
N GLY A 57 5.41 38.09 9.66
CA GLY A 57 5.09 36.96 10.56
C GLY A 57 3.97 36.06 10.04
N ALA A 58 2.94 36.64 9.42
CA ALA A 58 1.83 35.91 8.82
C ALA A 58 2.27 35.15 7.55
N VAL A 59 3.10 35.78 6.71
CA VAL A 59 3.72 35.11 5.55
C VAL A 59 4.58 33.93 5.99
N ARG A 60 5.40 34.11 7.04
CA ARG A 60 6.24 33.03 7.57
C ARG A 60 5.41 31.82 8.03
N GLU A 61 4.27 32.06 8.69
CA GLU A 61 3.39 30.98 9.12
C GLU A 61 2.67 30.31 7.92
N ALA A 62 2.28 31.08 6.92
CA ALA A 62 1.72 30.56 5.67
C ALA A 62 2.72 29.64 4.95
N LEU A 63 3.98 30.07 4.81
CA LEU A 63 5.05 29.25 4.22
C LEU A 63 5.34 27.99 5.06
N ARG A 64 5.21 28.06 6.39
CA ARG A 64 5.35 26.90 7.28
C ARG A 64 4.22 25.88 7.10
N ILE A 65 2.99 26.35 6.86
CA ILE A 65 1.85 25.49 6.50
C ILE A 65 2.16 24.76 5.19
N LEU A 66 2.53 25.49 4.13
CA LEU A 66 2.83 24.90 2.83
C LEU A 66 4.03 23.93 2.87
N HIS A 67 5.02 24.20 3.71
CA HIS A 67 6.14 23.27 3.94
C HIS A 67 5.70 21.97 4.63
N ARG A 68 4.82 22.06 5.65
CA ARG A 68 4.23 20.87 6.29
C ARG A 68 3.34 20.08 5.34
N GLU A 69 2.70 20.75 4.39
CA GLU A 69 1.93 20.12 3.31
C GLU A 69 2.81 19.59 2.17
N HIS A 70 4.15 19.67 2.31
CA HIS A 70 5.13 19.25 1.29
C HIS A 70 5.01 19.96 -0.06
N LEU A 71 4.42 21.15 -0.08
CA LEU A 71 4.31 22.00 -1.27
C LEU A 71 5.54 22.89 -1.48
N LEU A 72 6.35 23.08 -0.43
CA LEU A 72 7.60 23.83 -0.46
C LEU A 72 8.75 22.99 0.09
N SER A 73 9.95 23.18 -0.46
CA SER A 73 11.22 22.63 0.02
C SER A 73 12.17 23.75 0.47
N ASN A 74 13.25 23.39 1.16
CA ASN A 74 14.33 24.30 1.59
C ASN A 74 13.89 25.47 2.47
N VAL A 75 13.02 25.22 3.45
CA VAL A 75 12.67 26.22 4.49
C VAL A 75 13.76 26.23 5.58
N SER A 76 14.99 26.54 5.20
CA SER A 76 16.13 26.72 6.12
C SER A 76 16.53 28.20 6.21
N LYS A 77 17.27 28.58 7.26
CA LYS A 77 17.68 29.97 7.49
C LYS A 77 18.67 30.41 6.41
N GLY A 78 18.25 31.34 5.54
CA GLY A 78 19.12 32.07 4.61
C GLY A 78 18.78 31.93 3.13
N SER A 79 17.90 30.98 2.75
CA SER A 79 17.47 30.80 1.37
C SER A 79 15.93 30.92 1.25
N PRO A 80 15.40 31.58 0.20
CA PRO A 80 13.98 31.55 -0.13
C PRO A 80 13.54 30.10 -0.31
N ALA A 81 12.35 29.77 0.23
CA ALA A 81 11.71 28.49 0.01
C ALA A 81 11.57 28.23 -1.50
N THR A 82 11.63 26.98 -1.93
CA THR A 82 11.44 26.61 -3.33
C THR A 82 10.12 25.84 -3.44
N VAL A 83 9.35 26.05 -4.50
CA VAL A 83 8.19 25.21 -4.81
C VAL A 83 8.69 23.78 -4.97
N ALA A 84 8.17 22.86 -4.15
CA ALA A 84 8.64 21.50 -4.16
C ALA A 84 8.51 20.92 -5.56
N ASP A 85 9.61 20.34 -6.06
CA ASP A 85 9.60 19.74 -7.38
C ASP A 85 8.92 18.37 -7.33
N VAL A 86 7.68 18.29 -7.80
CA VAL A 86 6.96 17.01 -7.96
C VAL A 86 7.69 16.10 -8.97
N ALA A 87 8.49 16.67 -9.88
CA ALA A 87 9.33 15.96 -10.82
C ALA A 87 10.70 15.53 -10.24
N GLU A 88 11.22 16.11 -9.15
CA GLU A 88 12.41 15.54 -8.48
C GLU A 88 12.10 14.26 -7.69
N ARG A 89 10.82 14.01 -7.36
CA ARG A 89 10.34 12.66 -6.99
C ARG A 89 10.34 11.67 -8.16
N ALA A 90 10.51 12.15 -9.40
CA ALA A 90 10.65 11.28 -10.56
C ALA A 90 12.11 10.79 -10.76
N SER A 91 13.10 11.48 -10.18
CA SER A 91 14.53 11.20 -10.38
C SER A 91 15.19 10.45 -9.21
N ALA A 92 14.54 10.40 -8.04
CA ALA A 92 14.66 9.29 -7.08
C ALA A 92 13.33 8.52 -7.15
N GLY A 93 13.19 7.66 -8.17
CA GLY A 93 11.90 7.40 -8.82
C GLY A 93 10.73 6.96 -7.89
N PRO A 94 9.46 7.22 -8.28
CA PRO A 94 8.26 6.76 -7.58
C PRO A 94 7.99 5.31 -8.00
N GLY A 95 8.92 4.41 -7.66
CA GLY A 95 8.78 2.97 -7.80
C GLY A 95 8.00 2.33 -6.65
N GLU A 96 7.76 3.07 -5.57
CA GLU A 96 7.22 2.49 -4.34
C GLU A 96 5.70 2.62 -4.16
N ALA A 97 5.08 3.65 -4.75
CA ALA A 97 3.64 3.91 -4.63
C ALA A 97 2.83 3.61 -5.90
N ARG A 98 3.48 3.16 -6.98
CA ARG A 98 2.78 2.83 -8.23
C ARG A 98 2.28 1.38 -8.19
N PRO A 99 1.05 1.13 -8.67
CA PRO A 99 0.60 -0.24 -8.83
C PRO A 99 1.51 -1.00 -9.79
N GLN A 100 1.86 -2.24 -9.43
CA GLN A 100 2.76 -3.09 -10.21
C GLN A 100 2.20 -4.51 -10.32
N PRO A 101 2.53 -5.27 -11.38
CA PRO A 101 2.22 -6.69 -11.42
C PRO A 101 2.77 -7.40 -10.18
N THR A 102 2.03 -8.37 -9.65
CA THR A 102 2.37 -9.01 -8.36
C THR A 102 3.76 -9.63 -8.34
N MET A 103 4.14 -10.29 -9.44
CA MET A 103 5.48 -10.87 -9.59
C MET A 103 6.61 -9.85 -9.55
N VAL A 104 6.32 -8.58 -9.84
CA VAL A 104 7.28 -7.49 -9.82
C VAL A 104 7.27 -6.79 -8.46
N GLY A 105 6.08 -6.46 -7.95
CA GLY A 105 5.93 -5.64 -6.75
C GLY A 105 6.16 -6.40 -5.44
N LEU A 106 5.79 -7.68 -5.35
CA LEU A 106 5.79 -8.38 -4.05
C LEU A 106 7.20 -8.73 -3.57
N GLY A 107 8.07 -9.22 -4.46
CA GLY A 107 9.41 -9.70 -4.12
C GLY A 107 10.25 -8.69 -3.34
N PRO A 108 10.44 -7.45 -3.84
CA PRO A 108 11.18 -6.41 -3.14
C PRO A 108 10.59 -6.06 -1.76
N ARG A 109 9.26 -6.09 -1.60
CA ARG A 109 8.59 -5.81 -0.32
C ARG A 109 8.83 -6.89 0.71
N ILE A 110 8.69 -8.15 0.30
CA ILE A 110 9.03 -9.28 1.15
C ILE A 110 10.52 -9.29 1.48
N ALA A 111 11.41 -8.96 0.54
CA ALA A 111 12.85 -8.84 0.82
C ALA A 111 13.16 -7.78 1.89
N SER A 112 12.53 -6.60 1.81
CA SER A 112 12.67 -5.54 2.81
C SER A 112 12.04 -5.90 4.15
N ALA A 113 10.98 -6.72 4.17
CA ALA A 113 10.34 -7.17 5.40
C ALA A 113 11.31 -7.93 6.34
N PHE A 114 12.33 -8.58 5.77
CA PHE A 114 13.33 -9.35 6.51
C PHE A 114 14.51 -8.52 7.05
N ASP A 115 14.47 -7.20 6.88
CA ASP A 115 15.51 -6.29 7.38
C ASP A 115 15.28 -5.87 8.85
N VAL A 116 14.19 -6.33 9.48
CA VAL A 116 13.86 -6.07 10.90
C VAL A 116 14.01 -7.34 11.77
N PRO A 117 14.14 -7.20 13.11
CA PRO A 117 14.33 -8.35 14.00
C PRO A 117 13.13 -9.31 14.05
N HIS A 118 11.90 -8.80 13.90
CA HIS A 118 10.68 -9.58 13.92
C HIS A 118 9.92 -9.32 12.62
N VAL A 119 9.86 -10.36 11.79
CA VAL A 119 9.14 -10.34 10.52
C VAL A 119 7.73 -10.86 10.74
N GLU A 120 6.73 -10.12 10.31
CA GLU A 120 5.33 -10.51 10.34
C GLU A 120 4.73 -10.37 8.94
N ILE A 121 4.19 -11.46 8.40
CA ILE A 121 3.54 -11.48 7.09
C ILE A 121 2.18 -12.14 7.21
N ASP A 122 1.13 -11.38 6.95
CA ASP A 122 -0.22 -11.91 6.79
C ASP A 122 -0.60 -11.91 5.32
N ALA A 123 -1.13 -13.01 4.81
CA ALA A 123 -1.50 -13.15 3.41
C ALA A 123 -2.88 -13.76 3.25
N LEU A 124 -3.74 -13.12 2.45
CA LEU A 124 -5.01 -13.67 1.98
C LEU A 124 -4.91 -13.86 0.47
N CYS A 125 -5.05 -15.09 0.02
CA CYS A 125 -4.80 -15.46 -1.38
C CYS A 125 -5.71 -16.61 -1.83
N LEU A 126 -5.93 -16.74 -3.15
CA LEU A 126 -6.53 -17.93 -3.77
C LEU A 126 -5.57 -19.14 -3.74
N THR A 127 -4.29 -18.89 -3.99
CA THR A 127 -3.15 -19.80 -3.78
C THR A 127 -1.96 -18.99 -3.27
N SER A 128 -1.02 -19.62 -2.55
CA SER A 128 0.14 -18.89 -1.99
C SER A 128 1.30 -18.70 -2.99
N ILE A 129 1.10 -18.99 -4.28
CA ILE A 129 2.16 -19.08 -5.30
C ILE A 129 3.08 -17.84 -5.35
N SER A 130 2.51 -16.64 -5.33
CA SER A 130 3.28 -15.40 -5.40
C SER A 130 4.12 -15.16 -4.15
N LEU A 131 3.59 -15.45 -2.96
CA LEU A 131 4.32 -15.35 -1.71
C LEU A 131 5.44 -16.40 -1.64
N THR A 132 5.15 -17.64 -2.05
CA THR A 132 6.14 -18.72 -2.14
C THR A 132 7.34 -18.32 -3.01
N MET A 133 7.13 -17.62 -4.12
CA MET A 133 8.24 -17.12 -4.94
C MET A 133 8.93 -15.90 -4.32
N ALA A 134 8.16 -14.96 -3.76
CA ALA A 134 8.71 -13.73 -3.18
C ALA A 134 9.65 -13.98 -1.98
N ILE A 135 9.48 -15.09 -1.27
CA ILE A 135 10.33 -15.45 -0.12
C ILE A 135 11.76 -15.84 -0.53
N GLY A 136 11.98 -16.23 -1.79
CA GLY A 136 13.25 -16.81 -2.22
C GLY A 136 14.46 -15.90 -2.00
N GLU A 137 14.33 -14.61 -2.30
CA GLU A 137 15.40 -13.63 -2.11
C GLU A 137 15.76 -13.42 -0.62
N PRO A 138 14.81 -13.16 0.30
CA PRO A 138 15.13 -13.11 1.73
C PRO A 138 15.83 -14.38 2.25
N LEU A 139 15.38 -15.57 1.84
CA LEU A 139 16.03 -16.83 2.24
C LEU A 139 17.47 -16.91 1.75
N ARG A 140 17.71 -16.55 0.47
CA ARG A 140 19.05 -16.50 -0.11
C ARG A 140 19.96 -15.52 0.64
N ARG A 141 19.46 -14.33 1.01
CA ARG A 141 20.21 -13.33 1.80
C ARG A 141 20.54 -13.85 3.20
N ILE A 142 19.62 -14.59 3.82
CA ILE A 142 19.85 -15.23 5.12
C ILE A 142 20.96 -16.29 5.02
N HIS A 143 20.90 -17.17 4.00
CA HIS A 143 21.92 -18.19 3.76
C HIS A 143 23.29 -17.60 3.41
N ALA A 144 23.31 -16.43 2.78
CA ALA A 144 24.53 -15.66 2.53
C ALA A 144 25.07 -14.92 3.78
N GLY A 145 24.41 -15.02 4.93
CA GLY A 145 24.79 -14.33 6.17
C GLY A 145 24.55 -12.82 6.16
N GLN A 146 23.80 -12.30 5.18
CA GLN A 146 23.56 -10.86 5.01
C GLN A 146 22.45 -10.33 5.92
N ARG A 147 21.56 -11.22 6.37
CA ARG A 147 20.42 -10.96 7.25
C ARG A 147 20.20 -12.14 8.18
N LYS A 148 19.68 -11.86 9.37
CA LYS A 148 19.29 -12.88 10.36
C LYS A 148 18.23 -12.30 11.31
N PRO A 149 16.94 -12.30 10.93
CA PRO A 149 15.89 -11.91 11.86
C PRO A 149 15.89 -12.84 13.08
N ALA A 150 15.43 -12.34 14.22
CA ALA A 150 15.25 -13.15 15.42
C ALA A 150 14.00 -14.02 15.32
N LYS A 151 12.94 -13.49 14.70
CA LYS A 151 11.64 -14.14 14.58
C LYS A 151 10.98 -13.89 13.23
N VAL A 152 10.27 -14.90 12.71
CA VAL A 152 9.47 -14.83 11.49
C VAL A 152 8.11 -15.47 11.74
N ASP A 153 7.05 -14.68 11.73
CA ASP A 153 5.66 -15.14 11.83
C ASP A 153 4.94 -14.94 10.49
N VAL A 154 4.38 -16.02 9.95
CA VAL A 154 3.62 -15.98 8.69
C VAL A 154 2.25 -16.62 8.88
N ARG A 155 1.18 -15.87 8.58
CA ARG A 155 -0.20 -16.34 8.62
C ARG A 155 -0.82 -16.27 7.23
N VAL A 156 -1.39 -17.36 6.76
CA VAL A 156 -1.96 -17.44 5.41
C VAL A 156 -3.42 -17.90 5.45
N LEU A 157 -4.31 -17.08 4.90
CA LEU A 157 -5.71 -17.42 4.62
C LEU A 157 -5.83 -17.90 3.17
N LEU A 158 -6.31 -19.13 3.00
CA LEU A 158 -6.59 -19.75 1.70
C LEU A 158 -8.03 -20.26 1.69
N PRO A 159 -8.70 -20.38 0.52
CA PRO A 159 -10.04 -20.95 0.46
C PRO A 159 -10.04 -22.40 0.95
N SER A 160 -11.12 -22.80 1.63
CA SER A 160 -11.33 -24.17 2.08
C SER A 160 -11.35 -25.15 0.90
N ARG A 161 -11.07 -26.42 1.16
CA ARG A 161 -11.22 -27.47 0.14
C ARG A 161 -12.68 -27.85 -0.10
N ASP A 162 -13.56 -27.51 0.84
CA ASP A 162 -14.96 -27.94 0.91
C ASP A 162 -15.95 -26.84 0.46
N ILE A 163 -15.49 -25.86 -0.32
CA ILE A 163 -16.35 -24.81 -0.87
C ILE A 163 -16.51 -24.95 -2.37
N ASP A 164 -17.67 -24.55 -2.86
CA ASP A 164 -17.87 -24.29 -4.29
C ASP A 164 -17.13 -23.00 -4.65
N LEU A 165 -16.10 -23.13 -5.47
CA LEU A 165 -15.32 -21.97 -5.91
C LEU A 165 -16.11 -21.11 -6.90
N ALA A 166 -16.15 -19.80 -6.64
CA ALA A 166 -16.58 -18.84 -7.67
C ALA A 166 -15.59 -18.79 -8.85
N PHE A 167 -14.31 -19.09 -8.58
CA PHE A 167 -13.24 -19.28 -9.56
C PHE A 167 -12.02 -19.96 -8.89
N PRO A 168 -11.19 -20.71 -9.65
CA PRO A 168 -11.43 -21.10 -11.03
C PRO A 168 -12.66 -22.00 -11.16
N ALA A 169 -13.39 -21.86 -12.26
CA ALA A 169 -14.59 -22.63 -12.55
C ALA A 169 -14.71 -22.90 -14.07
N PRO A 170 -15.23 -24.05 -14.52
CA PRO A 170 -15.38 -24.34 -15.94
C PRO A 170 -16.35 -23.35 -16.60
N VAL A 171 -16.12 -23.03 -17.88
CA VAL A 171 -17.06 -22.20 -18.67
C VAL A 171 -18.32 -22.99 -18.97
N ASP A 172 -18.16 -24.25 -19.36
CA ASP A 172 -19.24 -25.18 -19.59
C ASP A 172 -19.54 -25.93 -18.29
N GLY A 173 -20.67 -25.61 -17.65
CA GLY A 173 -21.05 -26.04 -16.30
C GLY A 173 -21.39 -27.53 -16.13
N GLY A 174 -20.58 -28.44 -16.68
CA GLY A 174 -20.70 -29.88 -16.47
C GLY A 174 -19.96 -30.32 -15.19
N ASP A 175 -20.63 -31.11 -14.35
CA ASP A 175 -20.13 -31.58 -13.05
C ASP A 175 -18.71 -32.19 -13.12
N HIS A 176 -18.42 -32.99 -14.14
CA HIS A 176 -17.10 -33.60 -14.33
C HIS A 176 -15.97 -32.59 -14.56
N GLN A 177 -16.23 -31.52 -15.32
CA GLN A 177 -15.23 -30.47 -15.54
C GLN A 177 -15.04 -29.62 -14.28
N GLY A 178 -16.13 -29.38 -13.53
CA GLY A 178 -16.08 -28.72 -12.22
C GLY A 178 -15.16 -29.44 -11.24
N ASP A 179 -15.35 -30.76 -11.09
CA ASP A 179 -14.51 -31.60 -10.24
C ASP A 179 -13.03 -31.57 -10.65
N GLN A 180 -12.75 -31.54 -11.96
CA GLN A 180 -11.39 -31.50 -12.48
C GLN A 180 -10.70 -30.16 -12.18
N VAL A 181 -11.39 -29.02 -12.42
CA VAL A 181 -10.88 -27.69 -12.08
C VAL A 181 -10.60 -27.58 -10.59
N HIS A 182 -11.56 -28.00 -9.76
CA HIS A 182 -11.44 -27.92 -8.30
C HIS A 182 -10.29 -28.75 -7.76
N ARG A 183 -10.17 -30.02 -8.20
CA ARG A 183 -9.07 -30.91 -7.79
C ARG A 183 -7.71 -30.34 -8.16
N ARG A 184 -7.58 -29.82 -9.38
CA ARG A 184 -6.34 -29.19 -9.85
C ARG A 184 -5.97 -27.95 -9.04
N TRP A 185 -6.94 -27.07 -8.80
CA TRP A 185 -6.73 -25.90 -7.95
C TRP A 185 -6.27 -26.34 -6.55
N LEU A 186 -6.91 -27.36 -5.98
CA LEU A 186 -6.60 -27.90 -4.66
C LEU A 186 -5.16 -28.44 -4.59
N ASP A 187 -4.73 -29.18 -5.61
CA ASP A 187 -3.35 -29.69 -5.73
C ASP A 187 -2.35 -28.54 -5.77
N GLN A 188 -2.60 -27.52 -6.61
CA GLN A 188 -1.74 -26.34 -6.72
C GLN A 188 -1.71 -25.55 -5.40
N ARG A 189 -2.86 -25.30 -4.78
CA ARG A 189 -2.98 -24.61 -3.48
C ARG A 189 -2.15 -25.32 -2.42
N ASN A 190 -2.28 -26.64 -2.31
CA ASN A 190 -1.60 -27.44 -1.30
C ASN A 190 -0.10 -27.51 -1.54
N ALA A 191 0.33 -27.78 -2.78
CA ALA A 191 1.75 -27.82 -3.13
C ALA A 191 2.45 -26.50 -2.82
N GLN A 192 1.87 -25.36 -3.22
CA GLN A 192 2.47 -24.04 -2.97
C GLN A 192 2.53 -23.70 -1.48
N GLY A 193 1.51 -24.08 -0.70
CA GLY A 193 1.51 -23.90 0.75
C GLY A 193 2.58 -24.76 1.44
N GLN A 194 2.74 -26.01 1.01
CA GLN A 194 3.76 -26.92 1.55
C GLN A 194 5.17 -26.40 1.28
N VAL A 195 5.46 -25.94 0.05
CA VAL A 195 6.76 -25.35 -0.30
C VAL A 195 7.06 -24.12 0.55
N LEU A 196 6.09 -23.20 0.71
CA LEU A 196 6.27 -22.03 1.56
C LEU A 196 6.60 -22.41 3.02
N ARG A 197 5.80 -23.32 3.59
CA ARG A 197 5.98 -23.81 4.96
C ARG A 197 7.36 -24.45 5.14
N HIS A 198 7.75 -25.34 4.23
CA HIS A 198 9.02 -26.04 4.27
C HIS A 198 10.20 -25.05 4.23
N ASN A 199 10.20 -24.14 3.26
CA ASN A 199 11.28 -23.17 3.06
C ASN A 199 11.49 -22.25 4.26
N LEU A 200 10.41 -21.80 4.90
CA LEU A 200 10.49 -20.95 6.10
C LEU A 200 10.94 -21.75 7.34
N LEU A 201 10.35 -22.91 7.59
CA LEU A 201 10.69 -23.73 8.76
C LEU A 201 12.13 -24.25 8.73
N ALA A 202 12.72 -24.42 7.53
CA ALA A 202 14.12 -24.77 7.37
C ALA A 202 15.08 -23.79 8.07
N LEU A 203 14.70 -22.52 8.24
CA LEU A 203 15.49 -21.51 8.94
C LEU A 203 15.67 -21.81 10.43
N ARG A 204 14.72 -22.53 11.07
CA ARG A 204 14.80 -22.86 12.50
C ARG A 204 16.03 -23.71 12.79
N SER A 205 16.19 -24.80 12.02
CA SER A 205 17.30 -25.74 12.20
C SER A 205 18.62 -25.21 11.65
N SER A 206 18.60 -24.54 10.51
CA SER A 206 19.83 -24.11 9.82
C SER A 206 20.43 -22.82 10.39
N HIS A 207 19.61 -21.90 10.92
CA HIS A 207 20.05 -20.56 11.33
C HIS A 207 19.65 -20.19 12.77
N GLY A 208 18.86 -21.02 13.46
CA GLY A 208 18.40 -20.76 14.82
C GLY A 208 17.40 -19.61 14.91
N ILE A 209 16.65 -19.34 13.84
CA ILE A 209 15.62 -18.30 13.78
C ILE A 209 14.32 -18.88 14.35
N ASP A 210 13.59 -18.14 15.18
CA ASP A 210 12.26 -18.57 15.61
C ASP A 210 11.26 -18.37 14.46
N VAL A 211 10.55 -19.43 14.05
CA VAL A 211 9.67 -19.39 12.88
C VAL A 211 8.34 -20.05 13.19
N SER A 212 7.25 -19.31 12.93
CA SER A 212 5.87 -19.79 12.95
C SER A 212 5.26 -19.61 11.57
N VAL A 213 4.65 -20.66 11.02
CA VAL A 213 3.89 -20.59 9.76
C VAL A 213 2.55 -21.28 9.97
N GLN A 214 1.46 -20.54 9.80
CA GLN A 214 0.10 -21.02 10.05
C GLN A 214 -0.78 -20.78 8.82
N PHE A 215 -1.66 -21.74 8.55
CA PHE A 215 -2.61 -21.68 7.45
C PHE A 215 -4.01 -21.87 7.99
N ARG A 216 -4.96 -21.06 7.53
CA ARG A 216 -6.38 -21.20 7.84
C ARG A 216 -7.26 -21.16 6.59
N ALA A 217 -8.33 -21.93 6.62
CA ALA A 217 -9.29 -22.15 5.54
C ALA A 217 -10.41 -21.10 5.61
N LEU A 218 -10.64 -20.38 4.51
CA LEU A 218 -11.75 -19.44 4.34
C LEU A 218 -12.99 -20.17 3.80
N PRO A 219 -14.20 -19.82 4.27
CA PRO A 219 -15.44 -20.41 3.78
C PRO A 219 -15.96 -19.76 2.48
N PHE A 220 -15.11 -19.04 1.73
CA PHE A 220 -15.47 -18.38 0.48
C PHE A 220 -14.27 -18.20 -0.44
N THR A 221 -14.53 -17.98 -1.74
CA THR A 221 -13.52 -17.58 -2.72
C THR A 221 -13.18 -16.09 -2.53
N PRO A 222 -11.94 -15.73 -2.13
CA PRO A 222 -11.58 -14.34 -1.91
C PRO A 222 -11.55 -13.57 -3.23
N PRO A 223 -12.25 -12.42 -3.36
CA PRO A 223 -12.27 -11.62 -4.58
C PRO A 223 -10.99 -10.79 -4.79
N VAL A 224 -10.13 -10.76 -3.77
CA VAL A 224 -8.92 -9.95 -3.69
C VAL A 224 -7.78 -10.80 -3.16
N LYS A 225 -6.56 -10.34 -3.37
CA LYS A 225 -5.40 -10.74 -2.59
C LYS A 225 -4.90 -9.58 -1.76
N LEU A 226 -4.44 -9.90 -0.56
CA LEU A 226 -3.94 -8.94 0.41
C LEU A 226 -2.69 -9.49 1.06
N TYR A 227 -1.64 -8.69 1.12
CA TYR A 227 -0.44 -8.96 1.91
C TYR A 227 -0.25 -7.84 2.91
N LEU A 228 -0.12 -8.16 4.19
CA LEU A 228 0.19 -7.20 5.25
C LEU A 228 1.58 -7.52 5.77
N ILE A 229 2.43 -6.50 5.86
CA ILE A 229 3.86 -6.66 6.10
C ILE A 229 4.26 -5.81 7.30
N ASN A 230 4.76 -6.48 8.34
CA ASN A 230 5.33 -5.90 9.56
C ASN A 230 4.46 -4.80 10.21
N GLY A 231 3.13 -4.89 10.08
CA GLY A 231 2.19 -3.90 10.62
C GLY A 231 2.14 -2.55 9.90
N THR A 232 2.98 -2.32 8.89
CA THR A 232 3.23 -0.98 8.33
C THR A 232 2.88 -0.83 6.85
N GLU A 233 2.72 -1.94 6.11
CA GLU A 233 2.44 -1.91 4.68
C GLU A 233 1.35 -2.93 4.33
N ALA A 234 0.42 -2.51 3.47
CA ALA A 234 -0.60 -3.36 2.88
C ALA A 234 -0.48 -3.33 1.35
N LEU A 235 -0.35 -4.50 0.74
CA LEU A 235 -0.36 -4.68 -0.71
C LEU A 235 -1.67 -5.35 -1.10
N PHE A 236 -2.52 -4.62 -1.82
CA PHE A 236 -3.86 -5.06 -2.16
C PHE A 236 -4.01 -5.24 -3.67
N ALA A 237 -4.79 -6.23 -4.10
CA ALA A 237 -5.09 -6.39 -5.53
C ALA A 237 -6.39 -7.16 -5.77
N TYR A 238 -7.05 -6.85 -6.88
CA TYR A 238 -8.22 -7.58 -7.33
C TYR A 238 -7.84 -8.84 -8.11
N TYR A 239 -8.63 -9.90 -7.98
CA TYR A 239 -8.62 -11.00 -8.92
C TYR A 239 -9.50 -10.66 -10.13
N THR A 240 -8.86 -10.29 -11.24
CA THR A 240 -9.57 -10.09 -12.52
C THR A 240 -9.75 -11.43 -13.21
N LEU A 241 -10.99 -11.79 -13.51
CA LEU A 241 -11.33 -13.04 -14.18
C LEU A 241 -11.17 -12.93 -15.69
N THR A 242 -10.59 -13.95 -16.28
CA THR A 242 -10.43 -14.08 -17.72
C THR A 242 -10.83 -15.49 -18.13
N LYS A 243 -11.44 -15.63 -19.32
CA LYS A 243 -11.59 -16.94 -19.95
C LYS A 243 -10.21 -17.44 -20.34
N ARG A 244 -9.88 -18.67 -19.97
CA ARG A 244 -8.61 -19.30 -20.27
C ARG A 244 -8.85 -20.72 -20.77
N ASP A 245 -8.14 -21.05 -21.83
CA ASP A 245 -8.09 -22.39 -22.37
C ASP A 245 -6.79 -23.02 -21.89
N GLU A 246 -6.89 -24.22 -21.33
CA GLU A 246 -5.72 -24.96 -20.89
C GLU A 246 -5.78 -26.40 -21.35
N GLU A 247 -4.70 -26.86 -21.99
CA GLU A 247 -4.55 -28.24 -22.41
C GLU A 247 -4.23 -29.12 -21.19
N ILE A 248 -5.13 -30.07 -20.92
CA ILE A 248 -4.99 -31.09 -19.88
C ILE A 248 -4.86 -32.44 -20.58
N GLY A 249 -3.62 -32.86 -20.80
CA GLY A 249 -3.33 -34.10 -21.52
C GLY A 249 -3.75 -34.04 -22.99
N LYS A 250 -4.91 -34.59 -23.34
CA LYS A 250 -5.48 -34.56 -24.70
C LYS A 250 -6.76 -33.72 -24.82
N GLU A 251 -7.23 -33.14 -23.71
CA GLU A 251 -8.48 -32.39 -23.65
C GLU A 251 -8.16 -30.91 -23.40
N SER A 252 -8.90 -30.01 -24.05
CA SER A 252 -8.84 -28.58 -23.77
C SER A 252 -9.95 -28.24 -22.80
N LEU A 253 -9.61 -27.65 -21.65
CA LEU A 253 -10.57 -27.21 -20.66
C LEU A 253 -10.65 -25.68 -20.69
N GLU A 254 -11.85 -25.17 -21.00
CA GLU A 254 -12.14 -23.74 -20.92
C GLU A 254 -12.65 -23.41 -19.50
N MET A 255 -12.02 -22.44 -18.84
CA MET A 255 -12.40 -22.02 -17.49
C MET A 255 -12.35 -20.50 -17.31
N TYR A 256 -13.17 -19.98 -16.41
CA TYR A 256 -12.97 -18.66 -15.82
C TYR A 256 -11.94 -18.79 -14.70
N ASP A 257 -10.78 -18.16 -14.86
CA ASP A 257 -9.69 -18.19 -13.89
C ASP A 257 -9.18 -16.77 -13.61
N ALA A 258 -8.57 -16.61 -12.43
CA ALA A 258 -7.93 -15.37 -12.02
C ALA A 258 -6.41 -15.49 -12.17
N GLN A 259 -5.81 -14.63 -13.01
CA GLN A 259 -4.36 -14.63 -13.17
C GLN A 259 -3.66 -13.93 -11.99
N GLY A 260 -3.49 -14.66 -10.89
CA GLY A 260 -2.96 -14.17 -9.63
C GLY A 260 -1.54 -13.62 -9.70
N THR A 261 -0.71 -14.07 -10.63
CA THR A 261 0.67 -13.58 -10.79
C THR A 261 0.73 -12.23 -11.51
N GLN A 262 -0.25 -11.93 -12.36
CA GLN A 262 -0.28 -10.70 -13.16
C GLN A 262 -1.16 -9.60 -12.56
N SER A 263 -2.00 -9.92 -11.57
CA SER A 263 -2.88 -8.89 -10.99
C SER A 263 -2.07 -7.75 -10.35
N MET A 264 -2.57 -6.53 -10.52
CA MET A 264 -1.89 -5.30 -10.12
C MET A 264 -1.97 -5.09 -8.61
N LEU A 265 -0.83 -5.10 -7.91
CA LEU A 265 -0.70 -4.75 -6.50
C LEU A 265 -0.67 -3.24 -6.31
N PHE A 266 -1.58 -2.75 -5.49
CA PHE A 266 -1.67 -1.39 -5.00
C PHE A 266 -1.00 -1.33 -3.63
N PRO A 267 0.13 -0.61 -3.49
CA PRO A 267 0.79 -0.44 -2.20
C PRO A 267 0.13 0.66 -1.38
N PHE A 268 -0.03 0.41 -0.09
CA PHE A 268 -0.46 1.37 0.92
C PHE A 268 0.50 1.27 2.10
N LYS A 269 0.95 2.40 2.62
CA LYS A 269 1.96 2.45 3.68
C LYS A 269 1.54 3.37 4.81
N GLU A 270 1.77 2.92 6.03
CA GLU A 270 1.60 3.74 7.22
C GLU A 270 2.53 4.97 7.14
N GLY A 271 1.96 6.15 7.36
CA GLY A 271 2.70 7.42 7.33
C GLY A 271 2.63 8.15 5.98
N ASP A 272 2.19 7.50 4.90
CA ASP A 272 1.99 8.12 3.58
C ASP A 272 0.64 8.86 3.45
N GLY A 273 0.17 9.41 4.57
CA GLY A 273 -1.07 10.17 4.70
C GLY A 273 -2.23 9.38 5.30
N LEU A 274 -3.27 10.11 5.71
CA LEU A 274 -4.40 9.54 6.45
C LEU A 274 -5.08 8.37 5.72
N ARG A 275 -5.25 8.47 4.40
CA ARG A 275 -5.89 7.43 3.59
C ARG A 275 -5.14 6.10 3.69
N ASP A 276 -3.82 6.12 3.48
CA ASP A 276 -3.02 4.90 3.40
C ASP A 276 -2.82 4.28 4.78
N THR A 277 -2.55 5.11 5.80
CA THR A 277 -2.56 4.67 7.20
C THR A 277 -3.89 3.99 7.55
N THR A 278 -5.03 4.64 7.24
CA THR A 278 -6.35 4.05 7.54
C THR A 278 -6.56 2.75 6.76
N PHE A 279 -6.11 2.66 5.51
CA PHE A 279 -6.24 1.44 4.72
C PHE A 279 -5.43 0.28 5.32
N VAL A 280 -4.20 0.53 5.77
CA VAL A 280 -3.36 -0.47 6.45
C VAL A 280 -4.04 -0.94 7.74
N GLU A 281 -4.47 -0.02 8.59
CA GLU A 281 -5.15 -0.33 9.85
C GLU A 281 -6.43 -1.16 9.63
N GLN A 282 -7.30 -0.72 8.72
CA GLN A 282 -8.55 -1.44 8.43
C GLN A 282 -8.29 -2.80 7.79
N SER A 283 -7.24 -2.94 6.99
CA SER A 283 -6.86 -4.23 6.40
C SER A 283 -6.38 -5.22 7.46
N HIS A 284 -5.61 -4.77 8.46
CA HIS A 284 -5.25 -5.60 9.61
C HIS A 284 -6.46 -6.01 10.45
N LEU A 285 -7.38 -5.08 10.73
CA LEU A 285 -8.62 -5.39 11.45
C LEU A 285 -9.44 -6.43 10.70
N TRP A 286 -9.61 -6.26 9.39
CA TRP A 286 -10.35 -7.19 8.54
C TRP A 286 -9.70 -8.58 8.47
N PHE A 287 -8.39 -8.65 8.23
CA PHE A 287 -7.66 -9.92 8.22
C PHE A 287 -7.80 -10.65 9.55
N ASN A 288 -7.60 -9.95 10.68
CA ASN A 288 -7.71 -10.53 12.01
C ASN A 288 -9.14 -10.97 12.33
N ALA A 289 -10.17 -10.26 11.86
CA ALA A 289 -11.55 -10.69 11.99
C ALA A 289 -11.77 -12.03 11.27
N LEU A 290 -11.34 -12.17 10.01
CA LEU A 290 -11.42 -13.44 9.27
C LEU A 290 -10.64 -14.56 9.96
N TRP A 291 -9.41 -14.26 10.40
CA TRP A 291 -8.53 -15.20 11.08
C TRP A 291 -9.15 -15.74 12.37
N ASN A 292 -9.74 -14.88 13.20
CA ASN A 292 -10.21 -15.27 14.53
C ASN A 292 -11.67 -15.76 14.57
N THR A 293 -12.46 -15.59 13.50
CA THR A 293 -13.90 -15.88 13.52
C THR A 293 -14.28 -17.03 12.60
N ILE A 294 -14.32 -16.78 11.28
CA ILE A 294 -14.96 -17.67 10.31
C ILE A 294 -13.99 -18.62 9.60
N SER A 295 -12.68 -18.44 9.77
CA SER A 295 -11.70 -19.36 9.22
C SER A 295 -11.44 -20.54 10.16
N GLN A 296 -11.01 -21.67 9.61
CA GLN A 296 -10.69 -22.90 10.36
C GLN A 296 -9.24 -23.31 10.11
N ASP A 297 -8.67 -24.21 10.91
CA ASP A 297 -7.32 -24.71 10.66
C ASP A 297 -7.24 -25.43 9.30
N LEU A 298 -6.20 -25.12 8.51
CA LEU A 298 -6.03 -25.70 7.17
C LEU A 298 -4.91 -26.74 7.15
N GLU A 299 -5.29 -27.97 6.85
CA GLU A 299 -4.35 -29.04 6.51
C GLU A 299 -4.00 -29.03 5.02
N LEU A 300 -2.70 -28.92 4.74
CA LEU A 300 -2.14 -29.00 3.40
C LEU A 300 -1.79 -30.47 3.10
N ALA A 301 -2.79 -31.34 3.05
CA ALA A 301 -2.61 -32.75 2.67
C ALA A 301 -2.71 -32.94 1.15
N ALA A 302 -1.90 -33.83 0.58
CA ALA A 302 -2.10 -34.29 -0.79
C ALA A 302 -3.48 -34.97 -0.89
N GLY A 303 -4.25 -34.61 -1.91
CA GLY A 303 -5.53 -35.26 -2.22
C GLY A 303 -5.33 -36.62 -2.87
#